data_AF-A0A1I7RJ25-F1
#
_entry.id   AF-A0A1I7RJ25-F1
#
_cell.length_a   1.000
_cell.length_b   1.000
_cell.length_c   1.000
_cell.angle_alpha   90.00
_cell.angle_beta   90.00
_cell.angle_gamma   90.00
#
_symmetry.space_group_name_H-M   'P 1'
#
loop_
_entity.id
_entity.type
_entity.pdbx_description
1 polymer ?
#
loop_
_entity_poly.entity_id
_entity_poly.type
_entity_poly.pdbx_seq_one_letter_code
_entity_poly.pdbx_strand_id
1 'polypeptide(L)'
;MISKLPPRMLNGDKFRVRTLYFNVGVNHEATYAMRLGDISLEESINLAATTLFNQYINSVPEKVTENVQRLFSELKRTVEECPSKKNVWIFPKVQELTRALNGVCVISCKSGKDRSSMAVTLEEGRALRETIGISQQQVDEMVDCLRRDGVRRENCRKNVGKAMYSFSPIQMHFLPREFRPPAGTFTHNVSS
;
A
#
# COMPACT_ATOMS: atom_id res chain seq x y z
N MET A 1 -20.88 19.68 12.21
CA MET A 1 -19.94 19.02 11.26
C MET A 1 -19.96 19.71 9.90
N ILE A 2 -21.14 19.95 9.31
CA ILE A 2 -21.30 20.67 8.03
C ILE A 2 -20.76 22.11 8.10
N SER A 3 -20.99 22.82 9.20
CA SER A 3 -20.52 24.20 9.41
C SER A 3 -19.00 24.41 9.38
N LYS A 4 -18.20 23.32 9.37
CA LYS A 4 -16.73 23.38 9.25
C LYS A 4 -16.23 23.23 7.80
N LEU A 5 -17.14 23.06 6.83
CA LEU A 5 -16.76 22.92 5.41
C LEU A 5 -16.26 24.25 4.82
N PRO A 6 -15.39 24.20 3.79
CA PRO A 6 -15.01 25.40 3.04
C PRO A 6 -16.23 26.14 2.48
N PRO A 7 -16.20 27.49 2.38
CA PRO A 7 -17.33 28.29 1.91
C PRO A 7 -17.92 27.83 0.57
N ARG A 8 -17.06 27.42 -0.37
CA ARG A 8 -17.49 26.87 -1.67
C ARG A 8 -18.37 25.64 -1.52
N MET A 9 -17.99 24.70 -0.66
CA MET A 9 -18.78 23.50 -0.41
C MET A 9 -20.07 23.79 0.37
N LEU A 10 -20.05 24.77 1.27
CA LEU A 10 -21.27 25.25 1.95
C LEU A 10 -22.28 25.85 0.97
N ASN A 11 -21.80 26.47 -0.11
CA ASN A 11 -22.62 27.03 -1.17
C ASN A 11 -23.06 26.00 -2.23
N GLY A 12 -22.73 24.71 -2.05
CA GLY A 12 -23.14 23.64 -2.96
C GLY A 12 -22.21 23.42 -4.16
N ASP A 13 -20.99 24.00 -4.16
CA ASP A 13 -20.01 23.72 -5.21
C ASP A 13 -19.66 22.23 -5.25
N LYS A 14 -19.57 21.68 -6.46
CA LYS A 14 -19.10 20.31 -6.69
C LYS A 14 -17.59 20.24 -6.56
N PHE A 15 -17.09 19.12 -6.06
CA PHE A 15 -15.66 18.77 -6.13
C PHE A 15 -15.48 17.49 -6.94
N ARG A 16 -14.28 17.31 -7.49
CA ARG A 16 -13.93 16.13 -8.29
C ARG A 16 -12.99 15.23 -7.52
N VAL A 17 -13.33 13.95 -7.43
CA VAL A 17 -12.42 12.92 -6.91
C VAL A 17 -11.49 12.50 -8.05
N ARG A 18 -10.17 12.51 -7.79
CA ARG A 18 -9.15 11.98 -8.69
C ARG A 18 -8.68 10.65 -8.12
N THR A 19 -8.79 9.59 -8.91
CA THR A 19 -8.41 8.23 -8.50
C THR A 19 -7.15 7.81 -9.25
N LEU A 20 -6.24 7.19 -8.51
CA LEU A 20 -4.97 6.67 -9.00
C LEU A 20 -4.89 5.21 -8.57
N TYR A 21 -4.40 4.34 -9.44
CA TYR A 21 -4.33 2.91 -9.17
C TYR A 21 -2.93 2.39 -9.38
N PHE A 22 -2.31 1.90 -8.31
CA PHE A 22 -1.02 1.22 -8.34
C PHE A 22 -1.23 -0.25 -7.99
N ASN A 23 -0.53 -1.14 -8.68
CA ASN A 23 -0.60 -2.57 -8.46
C ASN A 23 0.80 -3.17 -8.35
N VAL A 24 0.99 -4.09 -7.40
CA VAL A 24 2.21 -4.89 -7.29
C VAL A 24 1.82 -6.33 -6.98
N GLY A 25 2.08 -7.22 -7.94
CA GLY A 25 1.91 -8.66 -7.76
C GLY A 25 2.96 -9.24 -6.83
N VAL A 26 2.55 -9.74 -5.66
CA VAL A 26 3.48 -10.33 -4.67
C VAL A 26 3.41 -11.86 -4.56
N ASN A 27 2.45 -12.52 -5.21
CA ASN A 27 2.23 -13.97 -5.11
C ASN A 27 3.09 -14.79 -6.08
N HIS A 28 2.91 -16.10 -6.08
CA HIS A 28 3.62 -17.01 -6.98
C HIS A 28 3.27 -16.76 -8.46
N GLU A 29 2.01 -16.46 -8.79
CA GLU A 29 1.59 -16.09 -10.16
C GLU A 29 2.38 -14.90 -10.69
N ALA A 30 2.60 -13.87 -9.86
CA ALA A 30 3.46 -12.75 -10.23
C ALA A 30 4.91 -13.18 -10.49
N THR A 31 5.46 -14.12 -9.71
CA THR A 31 6.79 -14.70 -10.02
C THR A 31 6.79 -15.46 -11.33
N TYR A 32 5.73 -16.22 -11.65
CA TYR A 32 5.63 -16.92 -12.92
C TYR A 32 5.52 -15.96 -14.10
N ALA A 33 4.68 -14.93 -13.99
CA ALA A 33 4.54 -13.88 -15.00
C ALA A 33 5.88 -13.18 -15.26
N MET A 34 6.63 -12.82 -14.20
CA MET A 34 7.96 -12.23 -14.35
C MET A 34 8.98 -13.14 -15.04
N ARG A 35 8.91 -14.46 -14.83
CA ARG A 35 9.91 -15.41 -15.34
C ARG A 35 9.59 -15.91 -16.75
N LEU A 36 8.31 -16.12 -17.04
CA LEU A 36 7.85 -16.89 -18.20
C LEU A 36 6.68 -16.22 -18.93
N GLY A 37 6.12 -15.14 -18.40
CA GLY A 37 4.93 -14.49 -18.93
C GLY A 37 5.14 -13.02 -19.24
N ASP A 38 4.06 -12.25 -19.12
CA ASP A 38 4.04 -10.82 -19.40
C ASP A 38 3.66 -10.04 -18.13
N ILE A 39 4.41 -8.97 -17.87
CA ILE A 39 4.24 -8.03 -16.75
C ILE A 39 3.94 -6.60 -17.24
N SER A 40 3.83 -6.41 -18.56
CA SER A 40 3.62 -5.11 -19.22
C SER A 40 2.35 -4.39 -18.74
N LEU A 41 1.31 -5.14 -18.39
CA LEU A 41 0.07 -4.55 -17.87
C LEU A 41 0.26 -3.91 -16.49
N GLU A 42 0.96 -4.57 -15.57
CA GLU A 42 1.25 -3.99 -14.25
C GLU A 42 2.13 -2.74 -14.39
N GLU A 43 3.15 -2.82 -15.24
CA GLU A 43 4.04 -1.70 -15.54
C GLU A 43 3.28 -0.51 -16.15
N SER A 44 2.47 -0.74 -17.18
CA SER A 44 1.69 0.32 -17.83
C SER A 44 0.68 0.97 -16.88
N ILE A 45 0.05 0.19 -15.99
CA ILE A 45 -0.84 0.71 -14.94
C ILE A 45 -0.07 1.66 -14.00
N ASN A 46 1.08 1.21 -13.49
CA ASN A 46 1.87 2.00 -12.53
C ASN A 46 2.47 3.27 -13.17
N LEU A 47 2.91 3.19 -14.43
CA LEU A 47 3.37 4.34 -15.21
C LEU A 47 2.23 5.34 -15.47
N ALA A 48 1.06 4.87 -15.90
CA ALA A 48 -0.11 5.71 -16.12
C ALA A 48 -0.55 6.41 -14.82
N ALA A 49 -0.55 5.70 -13.69
CA ALA A 49 -0.85 6.28 -12.39
C ALA A 49 0.18 7.34 -11.97
N THR A 50 1.47 7.14 -12.28
CA THR A 50 2.53 8.13 -12.05
C THR A 50 2.32 9.38 -12.91
N THR A 51 1.94 9.22 -14.18
CA THR A 51 1.57 10.35 -15.05
C THR A 51 0.37 11.13 -14.51
N LEU A 52 -0.67 10.44 -14.05
CA LEU A 52 -1.84 11.08 -13.45
C LEU A 52 -1.49 11.80 -12.14
N PHE A 53 -0.55 11.27 -11.34
CA PHE A 53 -0.01 11.96 -10.17
C PHE A 53 0.64 13.30 -10.56
N ASN A 54 1.50 13.30 -11.57
CA ASN A 54 2.15 14.51 -12.07
C ASN A 54 1.12 15.55 -12.54
N GLN A 55 0.11 15.11 -13.29
CA GLN A 55 -0.97 15.98 -13.74
C GLN A 55 -1.75 16.59 -12.57
N TYR A 56 -2.01 15.80 -11.53
CA TYR A 56 -2.67 16.31 -10.32
C TYR A 56 -1.79 17.34 -9.62
N ILE A 57 -0.51 17.05 -9.37
CA ILE A 57 0.45 17.97 -8.74
C ILE A 57 0.49 19.31 -9.49
N ASN A 58 0.57 19.28 -10.82
CA ASN A 58 0.57 20.48 -11.66
C ASN A 58 -0.76 21.26 -11.64
N SER A 59 -1.86 20.59 -11.27
CA SER A 59 -3.18 21.23 -11.14
C SER A 59 -3.43 21.89 -9.79
N VAL A 60 -2.55 21.68 -8.80
CA VAL A 60 -2.65 22.24 -7.43
C VAL A 60 -1.33 22.92 -7.00
N PRO A 61 -0.81 23.89 -7.77
CA PRO A 61 0.50 24.51 -7.51
C PRO A 61 0.63 25.07 -6.09
N GLU A 62 -0.47 25.51 -5.48
CA GLU A 62 -0.51 26.01 -4.10
C GLU A 62 -0.17 24.96 -3.03
N LYS A 63 -0.24 23.67 -3.37
CA LYS A 63 0.10 22.54 -2.48
C LYS A 63 1.48 21.95 -2.76
N VAL A 64 2.17 22.43 -3.80
CA VAL A 64 3.44 21.85 -4.24
C VAL A 64 4.59 22.45 -3.44
N THR A 65 5.05 21.71 -2.44
CA THR A 65 6.25 22.03 -1.67
C THR A 65 7.48 21.32 -2.24
N GLU A 66 8.69 21.73 -1.84
CA GLU A 66 9.93 21.01 -2.16
C GLU A 66 9.86 19.53 -1.75
N ASN A 67 9.22 19.26 -0.60
CA ASN A 67 8.99 17.89 -0.13
C ASN A 67 8.11 17.09 -1.09
N VAL A 68 7.01 17.67 -1.59
CA VAL A 68 6.14 17.01 -2.59
C VAL A 68 6.91 16.69 -3.88
N GLN A 69 7.74 17.63 -4.36
CA GLN A 69 8.55 17.42 -5.56
C GLN A 69 9.59 16.30 -5.38
N ARG A 70 10.26 16.28 -4.22
CA ARG A 70 11.19 15.20 -3.84
C ARG A 70 10.49 13.85 -3.81
N LEU A 71 9.36 13.76 -3.10
CA LEU A 71 8.58 12.53 -2.97
C LEU A 71 8.06 12.02 -4.32
N PHE A 72 7.60 12.92 -5.19
CA PHE A 72 7.18 12.56 -6.54
C PHE A 72 8.35 12.03 -7.38
N SER A 73 9.51 12.68 -7.31
CA SER A 73 10.73 12.21 -7.99
C SER A 73 11.16 10.83 -7.51
N GLU A 74 11.11 10.59 -6.20
CA GLU A 74 11.41 9.28 -5.61
C GLU A 74 10.41 8.20 -6.03
N LEU A 75 9.11 8.50 -6.04
CA LEU A 75 8.07 7.58 -6.52
C LEU A 75 8.29 7.24 -8.00
N LYS A 76 8.46 8.26 -8.84
CA LYS A 76 8.70 8.10 -10.27
C LYS A 76 9.89 7.19 -10.53
N ARG A 77 11.02 7.48 -9.88
CA ARG A 77 12.22 6.63 -9.94
C ARG A 77 11.94 5.19 -9.49
N THR A 78 11.22 5.02 -8.39
CA THR A 78 10.87 3.68 -7.85
C THR A 78 10.03 2.86 -8.84
N VAL A 79 9.13 3.51 -9.58
CA VAL A 79 8.30 2.89 -10.62
C VAL A 79 9.12 2.58 -11.87
N GLU A 80 9.99 3.50 -12.31
CA GLU A 80 10.79 3.38 -13.54
C GLU A 80 11.97 2.40 -13.41
N GLU A 81 12.64 2.34 -12.25
CA GLU A 81 13.84 1.49 -12.06
C GLU A 81 13.51 0.00 -11.95
N CYS A 82 12.31 -0.35 -11.45
CA CYS A 82 11.90 -1.73 -11.21
C CYS A 82 10.39 -1.92 -11.42
N PRO A 83 9.87 -1.78 -12.66
CA PRO A 83 8.43 -1.68 -12.91
C PRO A 83 7.59 -2.89 -12.49
N SER A 84 8.23 -4.02 -12.18
CA SER A 84 7.55 -5.32 -12.07
C SER A 84 8.28 -6.35 -11.21
N LYS A 85 9.30 -5.96 -10.43
CA LYS A 85 10.12 -6.89 -9.61
C LYS A 85 9.55 -7.19 -8.22
N LYS A 86 8.22 -7.21 -8.09
CA LYS A 86 7.55 -7.21 -6.78
C LYS A 86 8.03 -6.06 -5.90
N ASN A 87 8.19 -4.89 -6.49
CA ASN A 87 8.72 -3.72 -5.80
C ASN A 87 7.67 -3.15 -4.82
N VAL A 88 7.54 -3.80 -3.66
CA VAL A 88 6.56 -3.43 -2.64
C VAL A 88 6.81 -2.04 -2.05
N TRP A 89 7.99 -1.45 -2.30
CA TRP A 89 8.32 -0.07 -1.92
C TRP A 89 7.52 1.00 -2.68
N ILE A 90 6.83 0.62 -3.77
CA ILE A 90 5.86 1.51 -4.42
C ILE A 90 4.77 1.92 -3.43
N PHE A 91 4.26 0.99 -2.59
CA PHE A 91 3.17 1.28 -1.65
C PHE A 91 3.47 2.38 -0.63
N PRO A 92 4.61 2.35 0.11
CA PRO A 92 4.94 3.43 1.04
C PRO A 92 5.22 4.74 0.32
N LYS A 93 5.85 4.72 -0.86
CA LYS A 93 6.11 5.95 -1.64
C LYS A 93 4.82 6.61 -2.13
N VAL A 94 3.88 5.83 -2.66
CA VAL A 94 2.55 6.31 -3.04
C VAL A 94 1.84 6.92 -1.84
N GLN A 95 1.90 6.29 -0.67
CA GLN A 95 1.23 6.78 0.53
C GLN A 95 1.87 8.03 1.12
N GLU A 96 3.20 8.12 1.12
CA GLU A 96 3.93 9.30 1.58
C GLU A 96 3.56 10.52 0.74
N LEU A 97 3.61 10.39 -0.60
CA LEU A 97 3.21 11.44 -1.51
C LEU A 97 1.71 11.79 -1.39
N THR A 98 0.85 10.77 -1.27
CA THR A 98 -0.60 10.98 -1.10
C THR A 98 -0.89 11.78 0.16
N ARG A 99 -0.25 11.43 1.29
CA ARG A 99 -0.41 12.16 2.57
C ARG A 99 0.11 13.59 2.47
N ALA A 100 1.28 13.80 1.84
CA ALA A 100 1.83 15.14 1.63
C ALA A 100 0.90 16.06 0.80
N LEU A 101 0.01 15.48 -0.01
CA LEU A 101 -1.00 16.18 -0.79
C LEU A 101 -2.39 16.25 -0.13
N ASN A 102 -2.50 15.81 1.13
CA ASN A 102 -3.75 15.66 1.88
C ASN A 102 -4.77 14.74 1.17
N GLY A 103 -4.27 13.76 0.42
CA GLY A 103 -5.06 12.73 -0.24
C GLY A 103 -5.40 11.56 0.68
N VAL A 104 -6.24 10.65 0.16
CA VAL A 104 -6.64 9.42 0.84
C VAL A 104 -6.05 8.23 0.10
N CYS A 105 -5.41 7.31 0.83
CA CYS A 105 -4.92 6.06 0.27
C CYS A 105 -5.77 4.88 0.76
N VAL A 106 -6.04 3.95 -0.16
CA VAL A 106 -6.72 2.69 0.12
C VAL A 106 -5.86 1.56 -0.41
N ILE A 107 -5.60 0.56 0.43
CA ILE A 107 -4.85 -0.63 0.03
C ILE A 107 -5.73 -1.85 0.20
N SER A 108 -5.87 -2.64 -0.85
CA SER A 108 -6.62 -3.89 -0.80
C SER A 108 -5.97 -4.94 -1.69
N CYS A 109 -6.09 -6.20 -1.27
CA CYS A 109 -5.80 -7.37 -2.09
C CYS A 109 -7.12 -8.08 -2.42
N LYS A 110 -7.07 -9.11 -3.28
CA LYS A 110 -8.27 -9.87 -3.72
C LYS A 110 -9.25 -10.20 -2.58
N SER A 111 -8.77 -10.71 -1.45
CA SER A 111 -9.59 -11.14 -0.30
C SER A 111 -9.71 -10.10 0.83
N GLY A 112 -9.02 -8.95 0.73
CA GLY A 112 -9.02 -7.91 1.76
C GLY A 112 -8.41 -8.29 3.12
N LYS A 113 -7.88 -9.51 3.26
CA LYS A 113 -7.33 -10.04 4.53
C LYS A 113 -5.81 -10.15 4.52
N ASP A 114 -5.21 -11.13 3.84
CA ASP A 114 -3.84 -11.56 4.10
C ASP A 114 -2.81 -10.52 3.67
N ARG A 115 -2.65 -10.30 2.35
CA ARG A 115 -1.67 -9.34 1.80
C ARG A 115 -2.04 -7.90 2.13
N SER A 116 -3.34 -7.60 2.21
CA SER A 116 -3.83 -6.31 2.72
C SER A 116 -3.30 -6.02 4.11
N SER A 117 -3.33 -6.99 5.02
CA SER A 117 -2.83 -6.77 6.39
C SER A 117 -1.32 -6.58 6.41
N MET A 118 -0.57 -7.27 5.54
CA MET A 118 0.86 -7.07 5.44
C MET A 118 1.20 -5.64 5.03
N ALA A 119 0.52 -5.12 4.00
CA ALA A 119 0.70 -3.74 3.54
C ALA A 119 0.25 -2.71 4.58
N VAL A 120 -0.94 -2.87 5.18
CA VAL A 120 -1.48 -1.95 6.19
C VAL A 120 -0.55 -1.82 7.39
N THR A 121 -0.04 -2.94 7.90
CA THR A 121 0.86 -2.91 9.08
C THR A 121 2.20 -2.25 8.80
N LEU A 122 2.75 -2.38 7.59
CA LEU A 122 3.96 -1.63 7.19
C LEU A 122 3.72 -0.12 7.22
N GLU A 123 2.53 0.32 6.85
CA GLU A 123 2.16 1.74 6.82
C GLU A 123 1.86 2.29 8.20
N GLU A 124 1.24 1.48 9.07
CA GLU A 124 1.09 1.79 10.49
C GLU A 124 2.47 1.96 11.14
N GLY A 125 3.41 1.05 10.87
CA GLY A 125 4.80 1.15 11.34
C GLY A 125 5.51 2.40 10.83
N ARG A 126 5.39 2.70 9.53
CA ARG A 126 5.95 3.92 8.91
C ARG A 126 5.38 5.19 9.54
N ALA A 127 4.06 5.26 9.71
CA ALA A 127 3.38 6.41 10.30
C ALA A 127 3.80 6.62 11.76
N LEU A 128 3.96 5.55 12.54
CA LEU A 128 4.49 5.63 13.89
C LEU A 128 5.92 6.19 13.90
N ARG A 129 6.80 5.68 13.04
CA ARG A 129 8.17 6.20 12.90
C ARG A 129 8.18 7.70 12.62
N GLU A 130 7.36 8.16 11.69
CA GLU A 130 7.25 9.57 11.31
C GLU A 130 6.68 10.45 12.44
N THR A 131 5.77 9.91 13.25
CA THR A 131 5.06 10.69 14.27
C THR A 131 5.82 10.78 15.59
N ILE A 132 6.46 9.68 16.03
CA ILE A 132 7.08 9.58 17.36
C ILE A 132 8.58 9.25 17.33
N GLY A 133 9.19 9.10 16.15
CA GLY A 133 10.66 9.02 16.01
C GLY A 133 11.30 7.71 16.47
N ILE A 134 10.57 6.59 16.43
CA ILE A 134 11.11 5.26 16.82
C ILE A 134 12.14 4.73 15.80
N SER A 135 13.03 3.84 16.24
CA SER A 135 14.04 3.22 15.39
C SER A 135 13.42 2.23 14.38
N GLN A 136 14.14 1.90 13.31
CA GLN A 136 13.67 0.89 12.36
C GLN A 136 13.44 -0.48 13.01
N GLN A 137 14.29 -0.85 13.99
CA GLN A 137 14.10 -2.09 14.75
C GLN A 137 12.77 -2.08 15.51
N GLN A 138 12.44 -0.97 16.18
CA GLN A 138 11.17 -0.82 16.90
C GLN A 138 9.97 -0.84 15.94
N VAL A 139 10.12 -0.32 14.72
CA VAL A 139 9.10 -0.44 13.67
C VAL A 139 8.87 -1.91 13.31
N ASP A 140 9.93 -2.67 13.08
CA ASP A 140 9.83 -4.08 12.70
C ASP A 140 9.16 -4.91 13.82
N GLU A 141 9.52 -4.67 15.08
CA GLU A 141 8.89 -5.30 16.25
C GLU A 141 7.40 -4.95 16.36
N MET A 142 7.03 -3.70 16.11
CA MET A 142 5.63 -3.25 16.11
C MET A 142 4.83 -3.87 14.96
N VAL A 143 5.39 -3.94 13.75
CA VAL A 143 4.76 -4.59 12.60
C VAL A 143 4.47 -6.07 12.91
N ASP A 144 5.42 -6.77 13.52
CA ASP A 144 5.25 -8.16 13.94
C ASP A 144 4.17 -8.29 15.02
N CYS A 145 4.13 -7.39 16.00
CA CYS A 145 3.08 -7.33 17.02
C CYS A 145 1.69 -7.11 16.38
N LEU A 146 1.55 -6.15 15.46
CA LEU A 146 0.29 -5.87 14.77
C LEU A 146 -0.18 -7.05 13.91
N ARG A 147 0.74 -7.81 13.32
CA ARG A 147 0.43 -9.01 12.54
C ARG A 147 0.08 -10.21 13.42
N ARG A 148 0.64 -10.29 14.62
CA ARG A 148 0.41 -11.38 15.56
C ARG A 148 -0.84 -11.17 16.42
N ASP A 149 -1.04 -9.96 16.94
CA ASP A 149 -2.04 -9.68 17.97
C ASP A 149 -2.94 -8.48 17.61
N GLY A 150 -2.68 -7.84 16.47
CA GLY A 150 -3.45 -6.69 16.02
C GLY A 150 -4.80 -7.03 15.37
N VAL A 151 -5.61 -5.99 15.22
CA VAL A 151 -7.02 -6.04 14.77
C VAL A 151 -7.21 -6.60 13.36
N ARG A 152 -6.18 -6.56 12.52
CA ARG A 152 -6.22 -7.07 11.16
C ARG A 152 -6.39 -8.59 11.07
N ARG A 153 -6.13 -9.34 12.15
CA ARG A 153 -6.45 -10.77 12.24
C ARG A 153 -7.96 -11.03 12.29
N GLU A 154 -8.76 -10.07 12.71
CA GLU A 154 -10.22 -10.17 12.70
C GLU A 154 -10.78 -10.25 11.29
N ASN A 155 -10.11 -9.66 10.29
CA ASN A 155 -10.49 -9.85 8.88
C ASN A 155 -10.39 -11.33 8.48
N CYS A 156 -9.37 -12.05 8.97
CA CYS A 156 -9.27 -13.48 8.73
C CYS A 156 -10.39 -14.24 9.45
N ARG A 157 -10.65 -13.91 10.73
CA ARG A 157 -11.71 -14.57 11.52
C ARG A 157 -13.09 -14.38 10.88
N LYS A 158 -13.42 -13.16 10.44
CA LYS A 158 -14.70 -12.85 9.80
C LYS A 158 -14.84 -13.52 8.43
N ASN A 159 -13.76 -13.60 7.65
CA ASN A 159 -13.83 -14.13 6.30
C ASN A 159 -13.78 -15.66 6.25
N VAL A 160 -12.99 -16.30 7.12
CA VAL A 160 -12.71 -17.75 7.05
C VAL A 160 -12.84 -18.48 8.39
N GLY A 161 -13.47 -17.84 9.39
CA GLY A 161 -13.76 -18.43 10.71
C GLY A 161 -12.55 -18.55 11.65
N LYS A 162 -11.33 -18.25 11.18
CA LYS A 162 -10.10 -18.36 11.97
C LYS A 162 -9.25 -17.10 11.86
N ALA A 163 -8.68 -16.66 12.99
CA ALA A 163 -7.76 -15.53 13.04
C ALA A 163 -6.36 -15.90 12.50
N MET A 164 -6.27 -16.59 11.36
CA MET A 164 -5.00 -17.05 10.80
C MET A 164 -4.91 -16.61 9.34
N TYR A 165 -3.74 -16.12 8.93
CA TYR A 165 -3.49 -15.79 7.53
C TYR A 165 -3.47 -17.07 6.68
N SER A 166 -4.02 -16.98 5.47
CA SER A 166 -4.10 -18.10 4.54
C SER A 166 -2.90 -18.11 3.59
N PHE A 167 -1.74 -18.55 4.11
CA PHE A 167 -0.55 -18.79 3.30
C PHE A 167 -0.08 -20.23 3.43
N SER A 168 0.04 -20.92 2.30
CA SER A 168 0.74 -22.20 2.23
C SER A 168 2.26 -22.01 2.41
N PRO A 169 2.99 -23.03 2.91
CA PRO A 169 4.45 -22.98 2.98
C PRO A 169 5.11 -22.64 1.64
N ILE A 170 4.57 -23.15 0.52
CA ILE A 170 5.11 -22.85 -0.80
C ILE A 170 4.86 -21.37 -1.18
N GLN A 171 3.68 -20.82 -0.87
CA GLN A 171 3.38 -19.40 -1.13
C GLN A 171 4.31 -18.47 -0.35
N MET A 172 4.70 -18.83 0.87
CA MET A 172 5.63 -18.04 1.69
C MET A 172 6.99 -17.81 1.00
N HIS A 173 7.46 -18.79 0.21
CA HIS A 173 8.72 -18.67 -0.53
C HIS A 173 8.66 -17.60 -1.63
N PHE A 174 7.48 -17.35 -2.19
CA PHE A 174 7.29 -16.36 -3.25
C PHE A 174 7.00 -14.95 -2.73
N LEU A 175 6.73 -14.78 -1.43
CA LEU A 175 6.48 -13.46 -0.85
C LEU A 175 7.79 -12.70 -0.61
N PRO A 176 7.82 -11.37 -0.88
CA PRO A 176 8.84 -10.46 -0.35
C PRO A 176 8.94 -10.59 1.16
N ARG A 177 10.13 -10.36 1.72
CA ARG A 177 10.39 -10.54 3.17
C ARG A 177 9.44 -9.69 4.01
N GLU A 178 9.21 -8.46 3.59
CA GLU A 178 8.35 -7.46 4.22
C GLU A 178 6.89 -7.91 4.27
N PHE A 179 6.47 -8.80 3.37
CA PHE A 179 5.11 -9.34 3.26
C PHE A 179 4.93 -10.71 3.92
N ARG A 180 5.95 -11.22 4.62
CA ARG A 180 5.83 -12.48 5.35
C ARG A 180 5.23 -12.24 6.73
N PRO A 181 4.14 -12.93 7.11
CA PRO A 181 3.62 -12.87 8.46
C PRO A 181 4.54 -13.61 9.46
N PRO A 182 4.47 -13.28 10.76
CA PRO A 182 5.25 -13.95 11.79
C PRO A 182 4.92 -15.45 11.90
N ALA A 183 5.90 -16.25 12.34
CA ALA A 183 5.67 -17.67 12.62
C ALA A 183 4.50 -17.87 13.61
N GLY A 184 3.70 -18.90 13.37
CA GLY A 184 2.52 -19.24 14.19
C GLY A 184 1.26 -18.43 13.87
N THR A 185 1.27 -17.55 12.86
CA THR A 185 0.11 -16.70 12.51
C THR A 185 -0.55 -17.05 11.16
N PHE A 186 -0.02 -18.03 10.43
CA PHE A 186 -0.51 -18.46 9.12
C PHE A 186 -0.72 -19.97 9.03
N THR A 187 -1.59 -20.42 8.13
CA THR A 187 -1.87 -21.84 7.89
C THR A 187 -2.30 -22.10 6.44
N HIS A 188 -2.13 -23.34 5.99
CA HIS A 188 -2.58 -23.83 4.69
C HIS A 188 -4.09 -24.16 4.66
N ASN A 189 -4.69 -24.45 5.82
CA ASN A 189 -6.00 -25.11 5.92
C ASN A 189 -7.19 -24.15 6.10
N VAL A 190 -7.16 -23.00 5.43
CA VAL A 190 -8.32 -22.09 5.40
C VAL A 190 -8.50 -21.57 3.98
N SER A 191 -9.39 -22.21 3.24
CA SER A 191 -9.85 -21.76 1.93
C SER A 191 -10.40 -20.33 2.04
N SER A 192 -10.10 -19.50 1.05
CA SER A 192 -10.68 -18.16 0.89
C SER A 192 -11.85 -18.20 -0.07
#